data_AF-A0A496SJF3-F1
#
_entry.id   AF-A0A496SJF3-F1
#
_cell.length_a   1.000
_cell.length_b   1.000
_cell.length_c   1.000
_cell.angle_alpha   90.00
_cell.angle_beta   90.00
_cell.angle_gamma   90.00
#
_symmetry.space_group_name_H-M   'P 1'
#
loop_
_entity.id
_entity.type
_entity.pdbx_description
1 polymer ?
#
loop_
_entity_poly.entity_id
_entity_poly.type
_entity_poly.pdbx_seq_one_letter_code
_entity_poly.pdbx_strand_id
1 'polypeptide(L)' 'ADFIFVGGLTLFGKGPADCKALYYKFLEKYHPELVPKYKSLYRIFWAPSKEYQKELEERSRRLCEKYGIKNRII' A
#
# COMPACT_ATOMS: atom_id res chain seq x y z
N ALA A 1 -16.95 8.32 -10.80
CA ALA A 1 -15.51 8.64 -10.65
C ALA A 1 -14.90 8.67 -12.03
N ASP A 2 -14.30 9.79 -12.42
CA ASP A 2 -13.75 9.97 -13.77
C ASP A 2 -12.43 9.22 -13.96
N PHE A 3 -11.68 9.01 -12.87
CA PHE A 3 -10.50 8.17 -12.83
C PHE A 3 -10.21 7.65 -11.41
N ILE A 4 -9.38 6.60 -11.31
CA ILE A 4 -8.85 6.05 -10.05
C ILE A 4 -7.33 6.04 -10.10
N PHE A 5 -6.68 6.53 -9.03
CA PHE A 5 -5.24 6.42 -8.84
C PHE A 5 -4.94 5.39 -7.74
N VAL A 6 -4.09 4.42 -8.07
CA VAL A 6 -3.66 3.39 -7.11
C VAL A 6 -2.16 3.42 -6.97
N GLY A 7 -1.69 3.44 -5.72
CA GLY A 7 -0.28 3.45 -5.40
C GLY A 7 0.01 2.67 -4.12
N GLY A 8 1.25 2.18 -4.00
CA GLY A 8 1.74 1.58 -2.77
C GLY A 8 1.91 2.66 -1.69
N LEU A 9 1.46 2.37 -0.47
CA LEU A 9 1.72 3.24 0.67
C LEU A 9 3.22 3.28 0.97
N THR A 10 3.75 4.45 1.30
CA THR A 10 5.13 4.63 1.74
C THR A 10 5.16 4.85 3.26
N LEU A 11 5.96 4.05 3.95
CA LEU A 11 6.10 4.07 5.40
C LEU A 11 7.56 4.37 5.76
N PHE A 12 7.83 5.58 6.21
CA PHE A 12 9.17 6.07 6.49
C PHE A 12 9.51 5.99 7.99
N GLY A 13 10.81 5.87 8.27
CA GLY A 13 11.39 6.09 9.58
C GLY A 13 11.28 4.93 10.58
N LYS A 14 11.91 5.12 11.75
CA LYS A 14 11.94 4.17 12.88
C LYS A 14 11.76 4.87 14.23
N GLY A 15 11.78 6.20 14.26
CA GLY A 15 11.50 7.00 15.45
C GLY A 15 10.06 6.80 15.92
N PRO A 16 9.79 7.06 17.21
CA PRO A 16 8.49 6.76 17.82
C PRO A 16 7.31 7.55 17.24
N ALA A 17 7.60 8.67 16.58
CA ALA A 17 6.66 9.55 15.89
C ALA A 17 6.69 9.41 14.36
N ASP A 18 7.57 8.56 13.80
CA ASP A 18 7.65 8.34 12.37
C ASP A 18 6.44 7.54 11.87
N CYS A 19 6.00 7.77 10.63
CA CYS A 19 4.78 7.17 10.11
C CYS A 19 4.83 5.64 10.07
N LYS A 20 5.98 5.01 9.82
CA LYS A 20 6.10 3.54 9.87
C LYS A 20 5.89 2.99 11.28
N ALA A 21 6.43 3.66 12.30
CA ALA A 21 6.27 3.25 13.69
C ALA A 21 4.82 3.43 14.17
N LEU A 22 4.21 4.57 13.84
CA LEU A 22 2.80 4.85 14.16
C LEU A 22 1.85 3.88 13.46
N TYR A 23 2.12 3.54 12.19
CA TYR A 23 1.32 2.58 11.44
C TYR A 23 1.39 1.17 12.04
N TYR A 24 2.56 0.71 12.48
CA TYR A 24 2.67 -0.57 13.17
C TYR A 24 1.97 -0.58 14.53
N LYS A 25 2.04 0.50 15.33
CA LYS A 25 1.25 0.63 16.56
C LYS A 25 -0.25 0.55 16.30
N PHE A 26 -0.72 1.17 15.22
CA PHE A 26 -2.11 1.07 14.78
C PHE A 26 -2.48 -0.38 14.46
N LEU A 27 -1.66 -1.09 13.68
CA LEU A 27 -1.90 -2.50 13.37
C LEU A 27 -1.89 -3.36 14.63
N GLU A 28 -0.91 -3.19 15.51
CA GLU A 28 -0.80 -3.96 16.76
C GLU A 28 -2.04 -3.79 17.65
N LYS A 29 -2.65 -2.59 17.66
CA LYS A 29 -3.84 -2.29 18.47
C LYS A 29 -5.14 -2.80 17.86
N TYR A 30 -5.32 -2.67 16.55
CA TYR A 30 -6.64 -2.88 15.91
C TYR A 30 -6.69 -4.07 14.94
N HIS A 31 -5.54 -4.47 14.38
CA HIS A 31 -5.42 -5.53 13.37
C HIS A 31 -4.12 -6.35 13.55
N PRO A 32 -3.91 -6.97 14.73
CA PRO A 32 -2.66 -7.64 15.08
C PRO A 32 -2.28 -8.76 14.09
N GLU A 33 -3.27 -9.39 13.45
CA GLU A 33 -3.10 -10.42 12.42
C GLU A 33 -2.38 -9.90 11.16
N LEU A 34 -2.43 -8.59 10.90
CA LEU A 34 -1.77 -7.97 9.76
C LEU A 34 -0.31 -7.63 10.03
N VAL A 35 0.11 -7.58 11.29
CA VAL A 35 1.48 -7.17 11.67
C VAL A 35 2.55 -8.03 10.99
N PRO A 36 2.49 -9.37 10.97
CA PRO A 36 3.49 -10.20 10.29
C PRO A 36 3.55 -9.92 8.78
N LYS A 37 2.38 -9.75 8.15
CA LYS A 37 2.26 -9.47 6.71
C LYS A 37 2.93 -8.14 6.36
N TYR A 38 2.64 -7.08 7.11
CA TYR A 38 3.18 -5.75 6.84
C TYR A 38 4.68 -5.66 7.19
N LYS A 39 5.13 -6.32 8.26
CA LYS A 39 6.57 -6.45 8.54
C LYS A 39 7.32 -7.15 7.39
N SER A 40 6.73 -8.20 6.81
CA SER A 40 7.29 -8.90 5.64
C SER A 40 7.25 -8.04 4.37
N LEU A 41 6.20 -7.25 4.18
CA LEU A 41 6.01 -6.39 3.00
C LEU A 41 7.02 -5.24 2.93
N TYR A 42 7.29 -4.58 4.06
CA TYR A 42 8.18 -3.41 4.09
C TYR A 42 9.60 -3.75 4.52
N ARG A 43 9.82 -4.78 5.34
CA ARG A 43 11.12 -5.16 5.90
C ARG A 43 11.90 -3.91 6.38
N ILE A 44 13.09 -3.70 5.84
CA ILE A 44 13.95 -2.53 6.09
C ILE A 44 13.62 -1.32 5.19
N PHE A 45 12.83 -1.49 4.14
CA PHE A 45 12.51 -0.45 3.16
C PHE A 45 11.31 0.40 3.57
N TRP A 46 11.20 1.56 2.93
CA TRP A 46 10.12 2.52 3.11
C TRP A 46 8.95 2.30 2.15
N ALA A 47 9.10 1.42 1.16
CA ALA A 47 8.09 1.09 0.16
C ALA A 47 8.01 -0.43 -0.04
N PRO A 48 6.85 -0.95 -0.47
CA PRO A 48 6.73 -2.33 -0.95
C PRO A 48 7.62 -2.60 -2.16
N SER A 49 7.89 -3.88 -2.45
CA SER A 49 8.70 -4.25 -3.61
C SER A 49 8.07 -3.80 -4.93
N LYS A 50 8.88 -3.72 -6.00
CA LYS A 50 8.39 -3.34 -7.33
C LYS A 50 7.35 -4.33 -7.85
N GLU A 51 7.50 -5.61 -7.51
CA GLU A 51 6.59 -6.68 -7.88
C GLU A 51 5.22 -6.48 -7.22
N TYR A 52 5.19 -6.15 -5.93
CA TYR A 52 3.94 -5.83 -5.23
C TYR A 52 3.24 -4.62 -5.84
N GLN A 53 4.00 -3.56 -6.16
CA GLN A 53 3.46 -2.36 -6.79
C GLN A 53 2.90 -2.65 -8.20
N LYS A 54 3.61 -3.45 -8.98
CA LYS A 54 3.14 -3.90 -10.31
C LYS A 54 1.88 -4.74 -10.22
N GLU A 55 1.81 -5.70 -9.29
CA GLU A 55 0.61 -6.50 -9.07
C GLU A 55 -0.59 -5.63 -8.68
N LEU A 56 -0.37 -4.63 -7.82
CA LEU A 56 -1.38 -3.67 -7.42
C LEU A 56 -1.89 -2.84 -8.61
N GLU A 57 -0.98 -2.34 -9.46
CA GLU A 57 -1.34 -1.62 -10.70
C GLU A 57 -2.16 -2.51 -11.63
N GLU A 58 -1.72 -3.75 -11.88
CA GLU A 58 -2.41 -4.69 -12.76
C GLU A 58 -3.81 -5.06 -12.26
N ARG A 59 -3.97 -5.31 -10.97
CA ARG A 59 -5.28 -5.57 -10.36
C ARG A 59 -6.21 -4.37 -10.54
N SER A 60 -5.69 -3.18 -10.29
CA SER A 60 -6.43 -1.93 -10.43
C SER A 60 -6.85 -1.67 -11.86
N ARG A 61 -5.95 -1.90 -12.83
CA ARG A 61 -6.23 -1.82 -14.26
C ARG A 61 -7.37 -2.76 -14.66
N ARG A 62 -7.31 -4.04 -14.28
CA ARG A 62 -8.36 -5.03 -14.62
C ARG A 62 -9.74 -4.62 -14.07
N LEU A 63 -9.78 -4.08 -12.86
CA LEU A 63 -11.03 -3.59 -12.26
C LEU A 63 -11.54 -2.34 -13.00
N CYS A 64 -10.66 -1.40 -13.32
CA CYS A 64 -11.02 -0.20 -14.06
C CYS A 64 -11.58 -0.54 -15.45
N GLU A 65 -10.93 -1.45 -16.19
CA GLU A 65 -11.39 -1.98 -17.47
C GLU A 65 -12.79 -2.62 -17.36
N LYS A 66 -13.01 -3.44 -16.32
CA LYS A 66 -14.31 -4.09 -16.08
C LYS A 66 -15.45 -3.09 -15.86
N TYR A 67 -15.19 -1.96 -15.21
CA TYR A 67 -16.22 -0.96 -14.87
C TYR A 67 -16.22 0.26 -15.79
N GLY A 68 -15.40 0.29 -16.84
CA GLY A 68 -15.32 1.43 -17.76
C GLY A 68 -14.77 2.71 -17.11
N ILE A 69 -13.95 2.57 -16.06
CA ILE A 69 -13.35 3.69 -15.32
C ILE A 69 -11.93 3.92 -15.84
N LYS A 70 -11.48 5.18 -15.95
CA LYS A 70 -10.09 5.47 -16.32
C LYS A 70 -9.16 5.19 -15.13
N ASN A 71 -8.00 4.61 -15.36
CA ASN A 71 -7.00 4.35 -14.32
C ASN A 71 -5.84 5.39 -14.32
N ARG A 72 -5.96 6.45 -15.13
CA ARG A 72 -4.96 7.50 -15.34
C ARG A 72 -5.67 8.80 -15.72
N ILE A 73 -5.07 9.93 -15.36
CA ILE A 73 -5.45 11.25 -15.89
C ILE A 73 -4.71 11.40 -17.22
N ILE A 74 -5.44 11.66 -18.29
CA ILE A 74 -4.90 11.97 -19.62
C ILE A 74 -4.97 13.48 -19.80
#